data_AF-I3EDN1-F1
#
_entry.id   AF-I3EDN1-F1
#
_cell.length_a   1.000
_cell.length_b   1.000
_cell.length_c   1.000
_cell.angle_alpha   90.00
_cell.angle_beta   90.00
_cell.angle_gamma   90.00
#
_symmetry.space_group_name_H-M   'P 1'
#
loop_
_entity.id
_entity.type
_entity.pdbx_description
1 polymer ?
#
loop_
_entity_poly.entity_id
_entity_poly.type
_entity_poly.pdbx_seq_one_letter_code
_entity_poly.pdbx_strand_id
1 'polypeptide(L)'
;MPKDGLYIIDKIKKLYSSEDTFQGKYAPIAQMINSQIIRSIEREFGGLYVNKTYDILIKSIFDDIIKNIKIRASIVWNTINHVTEDDRQRAGWHTIMNNNHLNVVHNYLPWKDFLYNTLDEFSTKQSIKKPTEAIYSADVIKRLFELTESKECSRLQRVLDILEQHGKEIVTINESGNEESNMKKLGLEPDDIYSLQLFTRANPYEIDQVIADMYGMISIQDQDDVEHNVLKDIITLSLFNDTTTGHINKK
;
A
#
# COMPACT_ATOMS: atom_id res chain seq x y z
N MET A 1 -0.11 19.25 16.35
CA MET A 1 0.61 18.06 16.84
C MET A 1 1.26 18.39 18.18
N PRO A 2 1.08 17.59 19.26
CA PRO A 2 1.76 17.84 20.53
C PRO A 2 3.28 17.91 20.35
N LYS A 3 3.98 18.70 21.17
CA LYS A 3 5.46 18.88 21.09
C LYS A 3 6.23 17.55 21.12
N ASP A 4 5.66 16.52 21.72
CA ASP A 4 6.26 15.19 21.88
C ASP A 4 6.20 14.36 20.59
N GLY A 5 5.15 14.52 19.77
CA GLY A 5 5.03 13.81 18.48
C GLY A 5 6.02 14.30 17.43
N LEU A 6 6.27 15.61 17.37
CA LEU A 6 7.26 16.20 16.47
C LEU A 6 8.69 15.75 16.82
N TYR A 7 8.98 15.57 18.12
CA TYR A 7 10.27 15.08 18.60
C TYR A 7 10.55 13.63 18.15
N ILE A 8 9.56 12.74 18.32
CA ILE A 8 9.66 11.34 17.87
C ILE A 8 9.89 11.27 16.36
N ILE A 9 9.13 12.05 15.58
CA ILE A 9 9.28 12.10 14.11
C ILE A 9 10.69 12.58 13.72
N ASP A 10 11.21 13.63 14.34
CA ASP A 10 12.57 14.14 14.03
C ASP A 10 13.65 13.10 14.35
N LYS A 11 13.49 12.37 15.47
CA LYS A 11 14.42 11.30 15.86
C LYS A 11 14.37 10.13 14.88
N ILE A 12 13.18 9.67 14.50
CA ILE A 12 13.00 8.58 13.53
C ILE A 12 13.55 8.98 12.17
N LYS A 13 13.32 10.22 11.71
CA LYS A 13 13.90 10.74 10.46
C LYS A 13 15.42 10.66 10.47
N LYS A 14 16.07 11.04 11.58
CA LYS A 14 17.53 10.94 11.73
C LYS A 14 18.02 9.49 11.68
N LEU A 15 17.36 8.59 12.42
CA LEU A 15 17.70 7.16 12.43
C LEU A 15 17.54 6.53 11.03
N TYR A 16 16.43 6.81 10.36
CA TYR A 16 16.17 6.34 9.00
C TYR A 16 17.18 6.89 7.98
N SER A 17 17.51 8.19 8.05
CA SER A 17 18.49 8.80 7.14
C SER A 17 19.91 8.24 7.31
N SER A 18 20.21 7.65 8.47
CA SER A 18 21.49 6.98 8.73
C SER A 18 21.51 5.49 8.37
N GLU A 19 20.38 4.92 7.94
CA GLU A 19 20.25 3.50 7.64
C GLU A 19 20.46 3.26 6.13
N ASP A 20 21.63 2.74 5.76
CA ASP A 20 21.99 2.42 4.38
C ASP A 20 21.73 0.94 4.02
N THR A 21 21.28 0.11 4.95
CA THR A 21 21.27 -1.36 4.79
C THR A 21 20.39 -1.87 3.64
N PHE A 22 19.40 -1.10 3.19
CA PHE A 22 18.52 -1.52 2.09
C PHE A 22 18.98 -1.07 0.71
N GLN A 23 20.09 -0.32 0.64
CA GLN A 23 20.70 0.07 -0.63
C GLN A 23 21.43 -1.14 -1.27
N GLY A 24 21.38 -1.25 -2.60
CA GLY A 24 22.04 -2.34 -3.34
C GLY A 24 21.12 -3.50 -3.70
N LYS A 25 21.36 -4.70 -3.16
CA LYS A 25 20.67 -5.94 -3.62
C LYS A 25 19.15 -5.91 -3.52
N TYR A 26 18.59 -5.07 -2.65
CA TYR A 26 17.13 -4.92 -2.49
C TYR A 26 16.54 -3.76 -3.29
N ALA A 27 17.33 -3.06 -4.11
CA ALA A 27 16.83 -1.97 -4.95
C ALA A 27 15.57 -2.35 -5.77
N PRO A 28 15.46 -3.57 -6.32
CA PRO A 28 14.26 -3.95 -7.07
C PRO A 28 12.99 -4.14 -6.22
N ILE A 29 13.07 -4.12 -4.88
CA ILE A 29 11.91 -4.22 -3.96
C ILE A 29 11.92 -3.08 -2.93
N ALA A 30 12.60 -1.97 -3.22
CA ALA A 30 12.83 -0.90 -2.26
C ALA A 30 11.52 -0.21 -1.82
N GLN A 31 10.54 -0.08 -2.71
CA GLN A 31 9.25 0.54 -2.36
C GLN A 31 8.45 -0.33 -1.38
N MET A 32 8.47 -1.66 -1.54
CA MET A 32 7.88 -2.59 -0.57
C MET A 32 8.50 -2.39 0.82
N ILE A 33 9.84 -2.35 0.88
CA ILE A 33 10.61 -2.19 2.12
C ILE A 33 10.24 -0.87 2.81
N ASN A 34 10.25 0.23 2.05
CA ASN A 34 9.93 1.56 2.59
C ASN A 34 8.52 1.64 3.14
N SER A 35 7.53 1.06 2.45
CA SER A 35 6.15 1.01 2.93
C SER A 35 6.00 0.19 4.23
N GLN A 36 6.73 -0.92 4.36
CA GLN A 36 6.76 -1.70 5.60
C GLN A 36 7.42 -0.94 6.77
N ILE A 37 8.47 -0.15 6.48
CA ILE A 37 9.14 0.69 7.48
C ILE A 37 8.17 1.75 7.99
N ILE A 38 7.52 2.49 7.08
CA ILE A 38 6.55 3.54 7.41
C ILE A 38 5.40 2.96 8.24
N ARG A 39 4.81 1.84 7.81
CA ARG A 39 3.70 1.20 8.53
C ARG A 39 4.10 0.71 9.92
N SER A 40 5.29 0.12 10.06
CA SER A 40 5.79 -0.31 11.36
C SER A 40 6.05 0.88 12.28
N ILE A 41 6.58 1.98 11.75
CA ILE A 41 6.73 3.23 12.51
C ILE A 41 5.37 3.76 12.96
N GLU A 42 4.39 3.86 12.05
CA GLU A 42 3.04 4.32 12.39
C GLU A 42 2.38 3.44 13.45
N ARG A 43 2.55 2.11 13.37
CA ARG A 43 2.01 1.18 14.36
C ARG A 43 2.68 1.32 15.73
N GLU A 44 4.00 1.29 15.77
CA GLU A 44 4.74 1.29 17.04
C GLU A 44 4.75 2.67 17.71
N PHE A 45 4.69 3.76 16.93
CA PHE A 45 4.83 5.13 17.44
C PHE A 45 3.57 6.00 17.33
N GLY A 46 2.57 5.62 16.52
CA GLY A 46 1.40 6.47 16.23
C GLY A 46 0.51 6.78 17.42
N GLY A 47 0.61 6.01 18.52
CA GLY A 47 -0.12 6.23 19.77
C GLY A 47 0.75 6.65 20.96
N LEU A 48 2.06 6.81 20.79
CA LEU A 48 2.97 7.05 21.92
C LEU A 48 3.01 8.53 22.32
N TYR A 49 2.68 8.82 23.58
CA TYR A 49 2.98 10.09 24.24
C TYR A 49 4.29 9.94 25.03
N VAL A 50 5.33 10.68 24.64
CA VAL A 50 6.71 10.37 25.05
C VAL A 50 7.41 11.59 25.64
N ASN A 51 7.83 11.49 26.90
CA ASN A 51 8.71 12.47 27.56
C ASN A 51 10.16 12.36 27.02
N LYS A 52 11.04 13.34 27.22
CA LYS A 52 12.42 13.34 26.69
C LYS A 52 13.31 12.17 27.14
N THR A 53 12.90 11.37 28.12
CA THR A 53 13.67 10.25 28.70
C THR A 53 13.67 8.96 27.84
N TYR A 54 13.03 8.96 26.67
CA TYR A 54 12.78 7.74 25.89
C TYR A 54 13.64 7.56 24.63
N ASP A 55 14.73 8.32 24.46
CA ASP A 55 15.61 8.19 23.28
C ASP A 55 16.16 6.79 23.05
N ILE A 56 16.51 6.09 24.14
CA ILE A 56 17.00 4.71 24.10
C ILE A 56 15.87 3.77 23.67
N LEU A 57 14.64 4.00 24.14
CA LEU A 57 13.46 3.21 23.77
C LEU A 57 13.09 3.42 22.30
N ILE A 58 13.06 4.67 21.83
CA ILE A 58 12.78 5.01 20.42
C ILE A 58 13.79 4.33 19.51
N LYS A 59 15.09 4.40 19.86
CA LYS A 59 16.13 3.73 19.09
C LYS A 59 15.95 2.20 19.11
N SER A 60 15.69 1.60 20.27
CA SER A 60 15.49 0.15 20.38
C SER A 60 14.32 -0.34 19.52
N ILE A 61 13.18 0.34 19.58
CA ILE A 61 12.00 0.00 18.76
C ILE A 61 12.33 0.16 17.28
N PHE A 62 13.02 1.23 16.90
CA PHE A 62 13.44 1.44 15.51
C PHE A 62 14.40 0.33 15.03
N ASP A 63 15.40 -0.03 15.83
CA ASP A 63 16.35 -1.10 15.51
C ASP A 63 15.62 -2.45 15.33
N ASP A 64 14.61 -2.75 16.15
CA ASP A 64 13.77 -3.95 16.01
C ASP A 64 12.90 -3.93 14.74
N ILE A 65 12.28 -2.79 14.42
CA ILE A 65 11.55 -2.60 13.15
C ILE A 65 12.47 -2.92 11.98
N ILE A 66 13.66 -2.33 11.97
CA ILE A 66 14.61 -2.47 10.88
C ILE A 66 15.14 -3.91 10.76
N LYS A 67 15.46 -4.56 11.89
CA LYS A 67 15.86 -5.97 11.92
C LYS A 67 14.79 -6.88 11.33
N ASN A 68 13.53 -6.70 11.74
CA ASN A 68 12.43 -7.51 11.24
C ASN A 68 12.21 -7.33 9.75
N ILE A 69 12.33 -6.09 9.26
CA ILE A 69 12.19 -5.79 7.84
C ILE A 69 13.36 -6.35 7.03
N LYS A 70 14.59 -6.38 7.56
CA LYS A 70 15.74 -7.06 6.91
C LYS A 70 15.48 -8.54 6.70
N ILE A 71 14.94 -9.23 7.71
CA ILE A 71 14.59 -10.65 7.61
C ILE A 71 13.54 -10.85 6.52
N ARG A 72 12.46 -10.06 6.55
CA ARG A 72 11.37 -10.13 5.57
C ARG A 72 11.85 -9.84 4.15
N ALA A 73 12.61 -8.76 3.95
CA ALA A 73 13.19 -8.40 2.66
C ALA A 73 14.09 -9.51 2.11
N SER A 74 14.90 -10.14 2.97
CA SER A 74 15.74 -11.26 2.56
C SER A 74 14.93 -12.48 2.16
N ILE A 75 13.84 -12.78 2.87
CA ILE A 75 12.96 -13.91 2.53
C ILE A 75 12.30 -13.64 1.18
N VAL A 76 11.65 -12.48 1.00
CA VAL A 76 11.00 -12.11 -0.28
C VAL A 76 12.00 -12.15 -1.43
N TRP A 77 13.17 -11.55 -1.25
CA TRP A 77 14.23 -11.55 -2.25
C TRP A 77 14.67 -12.97 -2.63
N ASN A 78 14.89 -13.83 -1.63
CA ASN A 78 15.34 -15.20 -1.87
C ASN A 78 14.23 -16.04 -2.51
N THR A 79 12.97 -15.89 -2.07
CA THR A 79 11.82 -16.58 -2.67
C THR A 79 11.70 -16.22 -4.15
N ILE A 80 11.70 -14.93 -4.50
CA ILE A 80 11.62 -14.48 -5.90
C ILE A 80 12.77 -15.08 -6.72
N ASN A 81 14.00 -15.01 -6.23
CA ASN A 81 15.17 -15.54 -6.97
C ASN A 81 15.24 -17.07 -7.02
N HIS A 82 14.58 -17.78 -6.09
CA HIS A 82 14.58 -19.24 -6.06
C HIS A 82 13.49 -19.83 -6.95
N VAL A 83 12.31 -19.19 -6.99
CA VAL A 83 11.14 -19.68 -7.75
C VAL A 83 11.09 -19.15 -9.19
N THR A 84 11.98 -18.22 -9.58
CA THR A 84 12.01 -17.65 -10.94
C THR A 84 13.37 -17.88 -11.60
N GLU A 85 13.40 -18.76 -12.60
CA GLU A 85 14.57 -18.91 -13.48
C GLU A 85 14.56 -17.89 -14.63
N ASP A 86 13.38 -17.38 -14.99
CA ASP A 86 13.16 -16.43 -16.09
C ASP A 86 13.25 -14.96 -15.61
N ASP A 87 14.11 -14.18 -16.26
CA ASP A 87 14.35 -12.76 -15.91
C ASP A 87 13.13 -11.86 -16.11
N ARG A 88 12.23 -12.16 -17.06
CA ARG A 88 10.98 -11.41 -17.26
C ARG A 88 9.98 -11.72 -16.15
N GLN A 89 9.87 -12.98 -15.74
CA GLN A 89 9.04 -13.35 -14.60
C GLN A 89 9.56 -12.68 -13.32
N ARG A 90 10.87 -12.70 -13.11
CA ARG A 90 11.52 -12.01 -11.99
C ARG A 90 11.23 -10.50 -11.99
N ALA A 91 11.34 -9.84 -13.16
CA ALA A 91 10.99 -8.43 -13.31
C ALA A 91 9.50 -8.14 -13.05
N GLY A 92 8.61 -9.05 -13.45
CA GLY A 92 7.18 -8.98 -13.11
C GLY A 92 6.96 -8.99 -11.59
N TRP A 93 7.59 -9.90 -10.87
CA TRP A 93 7.51 -9.96 -9.41
C TRP A 93 8.07 -8.72 -8.71
N HIS A 94 9.19 -8.18 -9.19
CA HIS A 94 9.73 -6.93 -8.67
C HIS A 94 8.76 -5.76 -8.86
N THR A 95 8.12 -5.66 -10.02
CA THR A 95 7.10 -4.65 -10.32
C THR A 95 5.93 -4.77 -9.36
N ILE A 96 5.41 -5.99 -9.18
CA ILE A 96 4.33 -6.31 -8.25
C ILE A 96 4.65 -5.89 -6.81
N MET A 97 5.83 -6.26 -6.31
CA MET A 97 6.24 -5.94 -4.94
C MET A 97 6.42 -4.43 -4.73
N ASN A 98 6.91 -3.74 -5.75
CA ASN A 98 7.10 -2.29 -5.69
C ASN A 98 5.79 -1.52 -5.72
N ASN A 99 4.81 -1.99 -6.50
CA ASN A 99 3.56 -1.26 -6.69
C ASN A 99 2.64 -1.25 -5.47
N ASN A 100 3.01 -1.87 -4.34
CA ASN A 100 2.32 -1.79 -3.04
C ASN A 100 0.78 -1.94 -3.06
N HIS A 101 0.19 -2.51 -4.12
CA HIS A 101 -1.23 -2.38 -4.37
C HIS A 101 -2.09 -2.97 -3.24
N LEU A 102 -1.65 -4.06 -2.61
CA LEU A 102 -2.31 -4.62 -1.42
C LEU A 102 -2.29 -3.64 -0.24
N ASN A 103 -1.18 -2.93 -0.02
CA ASN A 103 -1.11 -1.88 0.99
C ASN A 103 -2.01 -0.70 0.64
N VAL A 104 -2.11 -0.34 -0.65
CA VAL A 104 -3.01 0.72 -1.11
C VAL A 104 -4.46 0.37 -0.76
N VAL A 105 -4.92 -0.85 -1.06
CA VAL A 105 -6.30 -1.27 -0.74
C VAL A 105 -6.54 -1.32 0.77
N HIS A 106 -5.61 -1.89 1.55
CA HIS A 106 -5.73 -1.93 3.00
C HIS A 106 -5.72 -0.53 3.65
N ASN A 107 -4.89 0.39 3.19
CA ASN A 107 -4.84 1.77 3.70
C ASN A 107 -6.05 2.59 3.28
N TYR A 108 -6.67 2.24 2.15
CA TYR A 108 -7.87 2.89 1.64
C TYR A 108 -9.13 2.46 2.39
N LEU A 109 -9.22 1.22 2.89
CA LEU A 109 -10.45 0.68 3.51
C LEU A 109 -11.07 1.61 4.56
N PRO A 110 -10.32 2.23 5.50
CA PRO A 110 -10.89 3.15 6.49
C PRO A 110 -11.39 4.48 5.89
N TRP A 111 -10.99 4.82 4.66
CA TRP A 111 -11.27 6.08 3.97
C TRP A 111 -12.28 5.92 2.83
N LYS A 112 -12.81 4.71 2.63
CA LYS A 112 -13.68 4.34 1.51
C LYS A 112 -14.91 5.23 1.35
N ASP A 113 -15.71 5.32 2.40
CA ASP A 113 -16.96 6.08 2.36
C ASP A 113 -16.70 7.58 2.18
N PHE A 114 -15.62 8.07 2.80
CA PHE A 114 -15.18 9.44 2.66
C PHE A 114 -14.77 9.78 1.22
N LEU A 115 -13.91 8.94 0.63
CA LEU A 115 -13.47 9.12 -0.75
C LEU A 115 -14.64 9.00 -1.73
N TYR A 116 -15.55 8.06 -1.50
CA TYR A 116 -16.78 7.91 -2.27
C TYR A 116 -17.60 9.20 -2.29
N ASN A 117 -17.91 9.75 -1.12
CA ASN A 117 -18.70 10.99 -0.99
C ASN A 117 -18.00 12.18 -1.67
N THR A 118 -16.68 12.31 -1.46
CA THR A 118 -15.89 13.41 -2.05
C THR A 118 -15.89 13.35 -3.57
N LEU A 119 -15.68 12.15 -4.14
CA LEU A 119 -15.72 11.94 -5.58
C LEU A 119 -17.13 12.19 -6.15
N ASP A 120 -18.18 11.79 -5.43
CA ASP A 120 -19.57 11.99 -5.84
C ASP A 120 -19.94 13.47 -5.90
N GLU A 121 -19.59 14.25 -4.87
CA GLU A 121 -19.77 15.69 -4.84
C GLU A 121 -18.98 16.38 -5.94
N PHE A 122 -17.69 16.03 -6.08
CA PHE A 122 -16.82 16.61 -7.10
C PHE A 122 -17.39 16.38 -8.50
N SER A 123 -17.81 15.14 -8.79
CA SER A 123 -18.36 14.79 -10.09
C SER A 123 -19.67 15.52 -10.39
N THR A 124 -20.52 15.72 -9.36
CA THR A 124 -21.73 16.55 -9.50
C THR A 124 -21.37 17.98 -9.89
N LYS A 125 -20.43 18.60 -9.17
CA LYS A 125 -20.01 19.99 -9.39
C LYS A 125 -19.37 20.19 -10.77
N GLN A 126 -18.60 19.21 -11.24
CA GLN A 126 -17.91 19.25 -12.52
C GLN A 126 -18.68 18.64 -13.69
N SER A 127 -19.92 18.17 -13.47
CA SER A 127 -20.71 17.45 -14.47
C SER A 127 -19.99 16.24 -15.07
N ILE A 128 -19.15 15.57 -14.28
CA ILE A 128 -18.44 14.34 -14.70
C ILE A 128 -19.42 13.17 -14.64
N LYS A 129 -19.37 12.33 -15.67
CA LYS A 129 -20.18 11.12 -15.74
C LYS A 129 -19.86 10.20 -14.56
N LYS A 130 -20.89 9.84 -13.79
CA LYS A 130 -20.76 8.89 -12.68
C LYS A 130 -21.00 7.47 -13.19
N PRO A 131 -20.35 6.45 -12.60
CA PRO A 131 -20.73 5.07 -12.86
C PRO A 131 -22.18 4.83 -12.42
N THR A 132 -22.88 3.97 -13.16
CA THR A 132 -24.30 3.64 -12.94
C THR A 132 -24.48 2.32 -12.20
N GLU A 133 -23.39 1.58 -12.07
CA GLU A 133 -23.34 0.26 -11.45
C GLU A 133 -23.70 0.37 -9.96
N ALA A 134 -24.50 -0.57 -9.49
CA ALA A 134 -24.83 -0.67 -8.08
C ALA A 134 -23.57 -0.94 -7.25
N ILE A 135 -23.51 -0.36 -6.06
CA ILE A 135 -22.43 -0.61 -5.10
C ILE A 135 -22.36 -2.12 -4.82
N TYR A 136 -21.14 -2.66 -4.84
CA TYR A 136 -20.84 -4.08 -4.64
C TYR A 136 -21.42 -5.03 -5.69
N SER A 137 -21.80 -4.54 -6.88
CA SER A 137 -22.19 -5.43 -7.97
C SER A 137 -20.97 -6.01 -8.69
N ALA A 138 -21.12 -7.23 -9.22
CA ALA A 138 -20.12 -7.85 -10.08
C ALA A 138 -19.79 -6.98 -11.32
N ASP A 139 -20.74 -6.16 -11.78
CA ASP A 139 -20.52 -5.24 -12.89
C ASP A 139 -19.50 -4.14 -12.56
N VAL A 140 -19.41 -3.71 -11.29
CA VAL A 140 -18.37 -2.77 -10.85
C VAL A 140 -16.99 -3.39 -11.02
N ILE A 141 -16.81 -4.63 -10.55
CA ILE A 141 -15.55 -5.36 -10.69
C ILE A 141 -15.19 -5.54 -12.16
N LYS A 142 -16.14 -6.00 -12.98
CA LYS A 142 -15.94 -6.14 -14.42
C LYS A 142 -15.46 -4.84 -15.06
N ARG A 143 -16.07 -3.70 -14.71
CA ARG A 143 -15.65 -2.38 -15.21
C ARG A 143 -14.28 -1.96 -14.72
N LEU A 144 -13.89 -2.30 -13.50
CA LEU A 144 -12.53 -2.02 -13.02
C LEU A 144 -11.45 -2.74 -13.85
N PHE A 145 -11.77 -3.86 -14.47
CA PHE A 145 -10.84 -4.56 -15.35
C PHE A 145 -10.87 -4.08 -16.80
N GLU A 146 -11.83 -3.24 -17.18
CA GLU A 146 -11.83 -2.62 -18.49
C GLU A 146 -10.63 -1.67 -18.63
N LEU A 147 -10.25 -1.40 -19.88
CA LEU A 147 -9.21 -0.43 -20.18
C LEU A 147 -9.70 1.00 -19.87
N THR A 148 -8.75 1.84 -19.48
CA THR A 148 -8.90 3.31 -19.46
C THR A 148 -9.18 3.85 -20.86
N GLU A 149 -9.63 5.11 -20.94
CA GLU A 149 -9.85 5.79 -22.23
C GLU A 149 -8.56 5.88 -23.08
N SER A 150 -7.39 6.03 -22.44
CA SER A 150 -6.09 6.00 -23.12
C SER A 150 -5.71 4.61 -23.64
N LYS A 151 -6.36 3.56 -23.14
CA LYS A 151 -6.10 2.14 -23.42
C LYS A 151 -4.71 1.64 -23.00
N GLU A 152 -3.99 2.40 -22.18
CA GLU A 152 -2.63 2.05 -21.75
C GLU A 152 -2.64 1.04 -20.60
N CYS A 153 -3.68 1.07 -19.76
CA CYS A 153 -3.80 0.20 -18.59
C CYS A 153 -5.27 -0.08 -18.24
N SER A 154 -5.50 -1.04 -17.34
CA SER A 154 -6.81 -1.25 -16.75
C SER A 154 -7.17 -0.13 -15.78
N ARG A 155 -8.46 0.09 -15.56
CA ARG A 155 -8.95 1.10 -14.61
C ARG A 155 -8.51 0.78 -13.18
N LEU A 156 -8.47 -0.48 -12.79
CA LEU A 156 -7.96 -0.92 -11.49
C LEU A 156 -6.48 -0.53 -11.32
N GLN A 157 -5.63 -0.83 -12.31
CA GLN A 157 -4.22 -0.44 -12.27
C GLN A 157 -4.08 1.08 -12.11
N ARG A 158 -4.81 1.84 -12.93
CA ARG A 158 -4.76 3.30 -12.89
C ARG A 158 -5.16 3.87 -11.53
N VAL A 159 -6.20 3.33 -10.91
CA VAL A 159 -6.64 3.76 -9.58
C VAL A 159 -5.59 3.48 -8.52
N LEU A 160 -5.00 2.28 -8.55
CA LEU A 160 -3.97 1.91 -7.58
C LEU A 160 -2.75 2.82 -7.71
N ASP A 161 -2.33 3.15 -8.93
CA ASP A 161 -1.24 4.11 -9.20
C ASP A 161 -1.56 5.51 -8.63
N ILE A 162 -2.79 6.00 -8.84
CA ILE A 162 -3.23 7.31 -8.33
C ILE A 162 -3.25 7.32 -6.81
N LEU A 163 -3.80 6.27 -6.18
CA LEU A 163 -3.88 6.20 -4.72
C LEU A 163 -2.50 6.05 -4.07
N GLU A 164 -1.58 5.34 -4.71
CA GLU A 164 -0.20 5.24 -4.26
C GLU A 164 0.50 6.61 -4.33
N GLN A 165 0.38 7.32 -5.45
CA GLN A 165 1.08 8.59 -5.67
C GLN A 165 0.45 9.77 -4.91
N HIS A 166 -0.88 9.80 -4.83
CA HIS A 166 -1.64 10.98 -4.43
C HIS A 166 -2.72 10.71 -3.40
N GLY A 167 -2.85 9.50 -2.84
CA GLY A 167 -3.99 9.12 -1.99
C GLY A 167 -4.32 10.09 -0.85
N LYS A 168 -3.29 10.63 -0.18
CA LYS A 168 -3.44 11.62 0.91
C LYS A 168 -3.72 13.04 0.42
N GLU A 169 -3.46 13.31 -0.85
CA GLU A 169 -3.54 14.63 -1.47
C GLU A 169 -4.80 14.82 -2.32
N ILE A 170 -5.56 13.76 -2.58
CA ILE A 170 -6.83 13.81 -3.34
C ILE A 170 -7.82 14.80 -2.71
N VAL A 171 -7.79 14.91 -1.39
CA VAL A 171 -8.54 15.89 -0.60
C VAL A 171 -7.57 16.76 0.16
N THR A 172 -7.81 18.06 0.16
CA THR A 172 -7.02 19.04 0.90
C THR A 172 -7.92 19.87 1.80
N ILE A 173 -7.33 20.59 2.75
CA ILE A 173 -8.05 21.51 3.64
C ILE A 173 -7.74 22.92 3.16
N ASN A 174 -8.77 23.70 2.83
CA ASN A 174 -8.63 25.07 2.40
C ASN A 174 -8.29 26.02 3.56
N GLU A 175 -8.02 27.29 3.24
CA GLU A 175 -7.63 28.32 4.24
C GLU A 175 -8.68 28.54 5.33
N SER A 176 -9.94 28.23 5.05
CA SER A 176 -11.06 28.31 6.00
C SER A 176 -11.20 27.07 6.87
N GLY A 177 -10.32 26.08 6.73
CA GLY A 177 -10.38 24.81 7.46
C GLY A 177 -11.38 23.80 6.89
N ASN A 178 -11.98 24.07 5.74
CA ASN A 178 -12.94 23.17 5.09
C ASN A 178 -12.24 22.25 4.09
N GLU A 179 -12.70 21.01 4.01
CA GLU A 179 -12.21 20.04 3.04
C GLU A 179 -12.63 20.43 1.61
N GLU A 180 -11.69 20.35 0.66
CA GLU A 180 -11.91 20.56 -0.76
C GLU A 180 -11.21 19.49 -1.60
N SER A 181 -11.80 19.13 -2.74
CA SER A 181 -11.14 18.25 -3.70
C SER A 181 -9.93 18.95 -4.32
N ASN A 182 -8.80 18.23 -4.39
CA ASN A 182 -7.56 18.70 -5.00
C ASN A 182 -7.33 18.10 -6.40
N MET A 183 -8.26 17.29 -6.90
CA MET A 183 -8.09 16.44 -8.10
C MET A 183 -7.67 17.23 -9.34
N LYS A 184 -8.18 18.46 -9.52
CA LYS A 184 -7.79 19.34 -10.63
C LYS A 184 -6.33 19.81 -10.54
N LYS A 185 -5.83 20.07 -9.33
CA LYS A 185 -4.42 20.48 -9.13
C LYS A 185 -3.47 19.30 -9.33
N LEU A 186 -3.95 18.08 -9.05
CA LEU A 186 -3.24 16.83 -9.28
C LEU A 186 -3.25 16.39 -10.76
N GLY A 187 -3.93 17.11 -11.65
CA GLY A 187 -4.02 16.76 -13.07
C GLY A 187 -4.78 15.46 -13.33
N LEU A 188 -5.72 15.08 -12.44
CA LEU A 188 -6.56 13.92 -12.65
C LEU A 188 -7.63 14.22 -13.70
N GLU A 189 -7.70 13.37 -14.72
CA GLU A 189 -8.65 13.51 -15.81
C GLU A 189 -10.05 12.96 -15.43
N PRO A 190 -11.12 13.32 -16.14
CA PRO A 190 -12.46 12.79 -15.87
C PRO A 190 -12.52 11.25 -15.84
N ASP A 191 -11.75 10.58 -16.70
CA ASP A 191 -11.68 9.11 -16.75
C ASP A 191 -10.99 8.51 -15.50
N ASP A 192 -10.02 9.22 -14.92
CA ASP A 192 -9.37 8.85 -13.65
C ASP A 192 -10.38 8.93 -12.50
N ILE A 193 -11.17 10.00 -12.46
CA ILE A 193 -12.20 10.23 -11.45
C ILE A 193 -13.29 9.17 -11.55
N TYR A 194 -13.72 8.86 -12.77
CA TYR A 194 -14.67 7.78 -13.03
C TYR A 194 -14.13 6.42 -12.56
N SER A 195 -12.85 6.14 -12.81
CA SER A 195 -12.20 4.90 -12.36
C SER A 195 -12.11 4.84 -10.83
N LEU A 196 -11.75 5.94 -10.17
CA LEU A 196 -11.75 6.06 -8.70
C LEU A 196 -13.16 5.84 -8.13
N GLN A 197 -14.21 6.37 -8.78
CA GLN A 197 -15.58 6.12 -8.36
C GLN A 197 -15.98 4.65 -8.46
N LEU A 198 -15.61 3.96 -9.56
CA LEU A 198 -15.82 2.50 -9.65
C LEU A 198 -15.12 1.77 -8.51
N PHE A 199 -13.86 2.11 -8.23
CA PHE A 199 -13.09 1.49 -7.16
C PHE A 199 -13.75 1.70 -5.80
N THR A 200 -14.26 2.91 -5.54
CA THR A 200 -14.98 3.17 -4.30
C THR A 200 -16.31 2.44 -4.17
N ARG A 201 -16.92 1.99 -5.26
CA ARG A 201 -18.15 1.17 -5.27
C ARG A 201 -17.91 -0.33 -5.17
N ALA A 202 -16.70 -0.80 -5.45
CA ALA A 202 -16.38 -2.21 -5.43
C ALA A 202 -16.29 -2.76 -4.00
N ASN A 203 -16.55 -4.06 -3.84
CA ASN A 203 -16.40 -4.74 -2.57
C ASN A 203 -14.90 -4.84 -2.25
N PRO A 204 -14.41 -4.25 -1.14
CA PRO A 204 -12.97 -4.27 -0.83
C PRO A 204 -12.41 -5.67 -0.70
N TYR A 205 -13.18 -6.61 -0.15
CA TYR A 205 -12.75 -8.00 -0.04
C TYR A 205 -12.60 -8.68 -1.40
N GLU A 206 -13.44 -8.32 -2.38
CA GLU A 206 -13.33 -8.85 -3.74
C GLU A 206 -12.16 -8.21 -4.49
N ILE A 207 -11.86 -6.93 -4.27
CA ILE A 207 -10.66 -6.29 -4.81
C ILE A 207 -9.41 -6.91 -4.20
N ASP A 208 -9.38 -7.09 -2.88
CA ASP A 208 -8.26 -7.74 -2.18
C ASP A 208 -8.05 -9.16 -2.71
N GLN A 209 -9.14 -9.94 -2.87
CA GLN A 209 -9.08 -11.28 -3.42
C GLN A 209 -8.64 -11.28 -4.88
N VAL A 210 -9.13 -10.35 -5.70
CA VAL A 210 -8.72 -10.20 -7.11
C VAL A 210 -7.25 -9.84 -7.24
N ILE A 211 -6.75 -8.90 -6.45
CA ILE A 211 -5.33 -8.52 -6.46
C ILE A 211 -4.51 -9.72 -5.98
N ALA A 212 -5.00 -10.43 -4.96
CA ALA A 212 -4.39 -11.67 -4.51
C ALA A 212 -4.43 -12.77 -5.59
N ASP A 213 -5.50 -12.89 -6.37
CA ASP A 213 -5.62 -13.88 -7.43
C ASP A 213 -4.76 -13.49 -8.65
N MET A 214 -4.68 -12.20 -9.00
CA MET A 214 -3.76 -11.68 -10.03
C MET A 214 -2.30 -11.95 -9.67
N TYR A 215 -1.97 -11.87 -8.38
CA TYR A 215 -0.66 -12.26 -7.87
C TYR A 215 -0.51 -13.78 -7.70
N GLY A 216 -1.59 -14.52 -7.50
CA GLY A 216 -1.62 -15.99 -7.35
C GLY A 216 -1.63 -16.76 -8.66
N MET A 217 -2.11 -16.16 -9.76
CA MET A 217 -2.08 -16.71 -11.13
C MET A 217 -0.67 -16.79 -11.72
N ILE A 218 0.34 -16.28 -11.01
CA ILE A 218 1.75 -16.49 -11.28
C ILE A 218 2.26 -17.62 -10.36
N SER A 219 1.55 -18.75 -10.29
CA SER A 219 2.08 -19.93 -9.62
C SER A 219 3.18 -20.53 -10.49
N ILE A 220 4.33 -20.82 -9.89
CA ILE A 220 5.47 -21.43 -10.59
C ILE A 220 5.70 -22.79 -9.93
N GLN A 221 5.70 -23.82 -10.77
CA GLN A 221 6.15 -25.16 -10.39
C GLN A 221 7.67 -25.13 -10.33
N ASP A 222 8.24 -25.52 -9.21
CA ASP A 222 9.69 -25.70 -9.10
C ASP A 222 10.17 -26.97 -9.83
N GLN A 223 11.48 -27.23 -9.79
CA GLN A 223 12.08 -28.41 -10.42
C GLN A 223 11.62 -29.74 -9.81
N ASP A 224 10.98 -29.71 -8.64
CA ASP A 224 10.43 -30.87 -7.93
C ASP A 224 8.88 -30.98 -8.12
N ASP A 225 8.31 -30.26 -9.09
CA ASP A 225 6.87 -30.15 -9.38
C ASP A 225 6.03 -29.62 -8.19
N VAL A 226 6.68 -28.94 -7.23
CA VAL A 226 5.98 -28.28 -6.11
C VAL A 226 5.46 -26.93 -6.58
N GLU A 227 4.15 -26.75 -6.51
CA GLU A 227 3.51 -25.48 -6.85
C GLU A 227 3.70 -24.47 -5.70
N HIS A 228 4.57 -23.49 -5.90
CA HIS A 228 4.75 -22.39 -4.95
C HIS A 228 3.76 -21.27 -5.25
N ASN A 229 2.84 -21.04 -4.32
CA ASN A 229 2.06 -19.81 -4.31
C ASN A 229 2.87 -18.75 -3.56
N VAL A 230 3.77 -18.09 -4.31
CA VAL A 230 4.67 -17.04 -3.81
C VAL A 230 3.92 -15.98 -3.03
N LEU A 231 2.68 -15.66 -3.43
CA LEU A 231 1.83 -14.74 -2.70
C LEU A 231 1.35 -15.32 -1.37
N LYS A 232 0.89 -16.57 -1.30
CA LYS A 232 0.48 -17.22 -0.04
C LYS A 232 1.62 -17.21 0.97
N ASP A 233 2.85 -17.44 0.53
CA ASP A 233 4.02 -17.39 1.39
C ASP A 233 4.30 -15.95 1.85
N ILE A 234 4.20 -14.97 0.95
CA ILE A 234 4.38 -13.55 1.28
C ILE A 234 3.25 -12.99 2.16
N ILE A 235 2.00 -13.37 1.92
CA ILE A 235 0.82 -13.02 2.74
C ILE A 235 0.93 -13.67 4.11
N THR A 236 1.26 -14.96 4.20
CA THR A 236 1.48 -15.63 5.48
C THR A 236 2.57 -14.90 6.29
N LEU A 237 3.68 -14.52 5.66
CA LEU A 237 4.80 -13.80 6.29
C LEU A 237 4.49 -12.34 6.65
N SER A 238 3.60 -11.67 5.93
CA SER A 238 3.13 -10.32 6.25
C SER A 238 2.01 -10.31 7.31
N LEU A 239 1.20 -11.37 7.39
CA LEU A 239 0.20 -11.60 8.44
C LEU A 239 0.82 -12.05 9.78
N PHE A 240 2.09 -12.46 9.81
CA PHE A 240 2.89 -12.59 11.06
C PHE A 240 3.09 -11.26 11.83
N ASN A 241 2.47 -10.17 11.36
CA ASN A 241 2.35 -8.90 12.09
C ASN A 241 1.59 -9.00 13.42
N ASP A 242 0.79 -10.05 13.67
CA ASP A 242 -0.03 -10.16 14.89
C ASP A 242 0.48 -11.15 15.96
N THR A 243 1.45 -12.03 15.65
CA THR A 243 1.87 -13.08 16.61
C THR A 243 3.16 -12.77 17.36
N THR A 244 3.95 -11.76 16.95
CA THR A 244 5.17 -11.38 17.67
C THR A 244 4.93 -10.47 18.89
N THR A 245 3.74 -9.89 19.03
CA THR A 245 3.26 -9.26 20.27
C THR A 245 2.98 -10.29 21.38
N GLY A 246 2.92 -11.59 21.06
CA GLY A 246 2.65 -12.68 22.01
C GLY A 246 3.86 -13.14 22.86
N HIS A 247 5.06 -12.57 22.67
CA HIS A 247 6.27 -13.02 23.38
C HIS A 247 6.94 -12.01 24.32
N ILE A 248 6.36 -10.82 24.51
CA ILE A 248 6.85 -9.86 25.51
C ILE A 248 6.02 -9.88 26.81
N ASN A 249 4.83 -10.53 26.83
CA ASN A 249 4.00 -10.66 28.04
C ASN A 249 4.09 -12.02 28.75
N LYS A 250 5.23 -12.70 28.67
CA LYS A 250 5.56 -13.79 29.61
C LYS A 250 7.00 -13.69 30.08
N LYS A 251 7.26 -12.76 31.01
CA LYS A 251 8.07 -12.98 32.21
C LYS A 251 7.90 -11.83 33.18
#